data_AF-A0A6I5R222-F1
#
_entry.id   AF-A0A6I5R222-F1
#
_cell.length_a   1.000
_cell.length_b   1.000
_cell.length_c   1.000
_cell.angle_alpha   90.00
_cell.angle_beta   90.00
_cell.angle_gamma   90.00
#
_symmetry.space_group_name_H-M   'P 1'
#
loop_
_entity.id
_entity.type
_entity.pdbx_description
1 polymer ?
#
loop_
_entity_poly.entity_id
_entity_poly.type
_entity_poly.pdbx_seq_one_letter_code
_entity_poly.pdbx_strand_id
1 'polypeptide(L)'
;MKFKTISVVLSAIALVSVPLMLRGQAEETYDCLDPLEAIELSDDQNAQLWQLEEDLYEKMDEILPISSDSEAKIVQLEENFEAQIEALLSPQQQQQIEQLDIWAEEQIVAISPELFEETEDDLVLTPVQETALDAIDAEYEQRFEDILTAEQQQQIEVLETQLDEAIDAELPEPTAEQEARLDAAEAEFEAGMMQLLTPEQRQQLQNDNRICDDADL
;
A
#
# COMPACT_ATOMS: atom_id res chain seq x y z
N MET A 1 -27.46 2.76 27.66
CA MET A 1 -27.12 1.80 26.59
C MET A 1 -25.64 1.54 26.71
N LYS A 2 -25.24 0.27 26.78
CA LYS A 2 -23.85 -0.13 26.96
C LYS A 2 -23.16 0.07 25.61
N PHE A 3 -22.23 1.02 25.53
CA PHE A 3 -21.29 1.11 24.43
C PHE A 3 -20.54 -0.21 24.38
N LYS A 4 -20.80 -1.00 23.34
CA LYS A 4 -19.97 -2.14 23.01
C LYS A 4 -18.62 -1.54 22.65
N THR A 5 -17.61 -1.95 23.41
CA THR A 5 -16.19 -1.92 23.06
C THR A 5 -16.03 -2.27 21.58
N ILE A 6 -15.82 -1.23 20.79
CA ILE A 6 -15.20 -1.33 19.48
C ILE A 6 -13.73 -1.60 19.84
N SER A 7 -13.36 -2.88 19.82
CA SER A 7 -11.95 -3.25 19.80
C SER A 7 -11.43 -2.69 18.49
N VAL A 8 -10.66 -1.61 18.62
CA VAL A 8 -9.72 -1.15 17.61
C VAL A 8 -8.68 -2.26 17.51
N VAL A 9 -8.97 -3.27 16.69
CA VAL A 9 -7.96 -4.12 16.04
C VAL A 9 -7.84 -3.53 14.64
N LEU A 10 -7.38 -2.28 14.58
CA LEU A 10 -7.46 -1.45 13.38
C LEU A 10 -6.09 -1.03 12.86
N SER A 11 -5.00 -1.64 13.34
CA SER A 11 -3.66 -1.24 12.89
C SER A 11 -2.60 -2.36 12.88
N ALA A 12 -2.97 -3.62 13.15
CA ALA A 12 -2.08 -4.78 12.93
C ALA A 12 -2.34 -5.51 11.59
N ILE A 13 -3.24 -4.97 10.76
CA ILE A 13 -3.45 -5.38 9.36
C ILE A 13 -3.28 -4.13 8.47
N ALA A 14 -2.20 -3.39 8.70
CA ALA A 14 -1.64 -2.49 7.69
C ALA A 14 -0.58 -3.21 6.84
N LEU A 15 -0.45 -4.54 6.98
CA LEU A 15 0.42 -5.40 6.16
C LEU A 15 -0.31 -6.05 4.98
N VAL A 16 -1.54 -5.61 4.70
CA VAL A 16 -2.25 -5.97 3.47
C VAL A 16 -2.86 -4.71 2.87
N SER A 17 -2.04 -3.66 2.69
CA SER A 17 -2.16 -2.98 1.41
C SER A 17 -1.85 -4.07 0.39
N VAL A 18 -2.88 -4.63 -0.24
CA VAL A 18 -2.72 -5.21 -1.57
C VAL A 18 -2.49 -3.99 -2.45
N PRO A 19 -1.26 -3.58 -2.81
CA PRO A 19 -1.13 -3.01 -4.13
C PRO A 19 -1.71 -4.11 -5.02
N LEU A 20 -2.71 -3.78 -5.82
CA LEU A 20 -3.10 -4.58 -6.97
C LEU A 20 -1.84 -4.67 -7.86
N MET A 21 -0.89 -5.53 -7.46
CA MET A 21 0.25 -5.91 -8.26
C MET A 21 -0.35 -6.77 -9.36
N LEU A 22 -0.78 -6.08 -10.42
CA LEU A 22 -0.68 -6.64 -11.75
C LEU A 22 0.64 -7.41 -11.80
N ARG A 23 0.54 -8.71 -12.06
CA ARG A 23 1.65 -9.65 -12.13
C ARG A 23 2.74 -9.12 -13.05
N GLY A 24 3.68 -8.37 -12.48
CA GLY A 24 5.02 -8.12 -12.97
C GLY A 24 6.00 -9.04 -12.25
N GLN A 25 5.72 -10.35 -12.14
CA GLN A 25 6.74 -11.32 -11.74
C GLN A 25 7.70 -11.55 -12.90
N ALA A 26 8.52 -10.56 -13.15
CA ALA A 26 9.83 -10.68 -13.76
C ALA A 26 10.76 -9.71 -13.03
N GLU A 27 11.60 -10.25 -12.14
CA GLU A 27 12.79 -9.61 -11.58
C GLU A 27 12.63 -8.70 -10.34
N GLU A 28 12.05 -9.21 -9.25
CA GLU A 28 12.44 -8.75 -7.90
C GLU A 28 13.87 -9.24 -7.57
N THR A 29 14.87 -8.57 -8.13
CA THR A 29 16.24 -8.62 -7.59
C THR A 29 16.97 -7.29 -7.75
N TYR A 30 16.27 -6.23 -8.16
CA TYR A 30 16.81 -4.88 -8.25
C TYR A 30 15.81 -3.91 -7.63
N ASP A 31 16.15 -3.36 -6.46
CA ASP A 31 15.56 -2.12 -5.93
C ASP A 31 15.89 -1.00 -6.92
N CYS A 32 15.12 -0.90 -7.98
CA CYS A 32 15.06 0.30 -8.78
C CYS A 32 14.30 1.32 -7.93
N LEU A 33 15.02 2.30 -7.37
CA LEU A 33 14.38 3.49 -6.79
C LEU A 33 13.34 4.00 -7.80
N ASP A 34 12.16 4.37 -7.31
CA ASP A 34 11.13 4.97 -8.15
C ASP A 34 11.78 6.13 -8.95
N PRO A 35 11.77 6.07 -10.29
CA PRO A 35 12.41 7.09 -11.12
C PRO A 35 11.92 8.51 -10.80
N LEU A 36 10.69 8.64 -10.29
CA LEU A 36 10.10 9.93 -9.92
C LEU A 36 10.61 10.44 -8.57
N GLU A 37 11.04 9.59 -7.63
CA GLU A 37 11.67 10.02 -6.38
C GLU A 37 12.96 10.82 -6.61
N ALA A 38 13.64 10.57 -7.74
CA ALA A 38 14.85 11.30 -8.11
C ALA A 38 14.55 12.73 -8.62
N ILE A 39 13.29 13.08 -8.86
CA ILE A 39 12.88 14.33 -9.50
C ILE A 39 11.99 15.16 -8.60
N GLU A 40 12.40 16.41 -8.36
CA GLU A 40 11.54 17.38 -7.68
C GLU A 40 10.39 17.79 -8.60
N LEU A 41 9.18 17.36 -8.27
CA LEU A 41 7.93 17.76 -8.90
C LEU A 41 7.34 18.98 -8.18
N SER A 42 6.75 19.92 -8.93
CA SER A 42 5.96 20.99 -8.32
C SER A 42 4.63 20.46 -7.79
N ASP A 43 4.01 21.15 -6.82
CA ASP A 43 2.67 20.81 -6.30
C ASP A 43 1.63 20.59 -7.41
N ASP A 44 1.61 21.44 -8.44
CA ASP A 44 0.70 21.32 -9.59
C ASP A 44 1.00 20.08 -10.46
N GLN A 45 2.27 19.65 -10.54
CA GLN A 45 2.67 18.43 -11.26
C GLN A 45 2.31 17.19 -10.46
N ASN A 46 2.52 17.20 -9.14
CA ASN A 46 2.10 16.12 -8.25
C ASN A 46 0.58 15.90 -8.34
N ALA A 47 -0.22 16.96 -8.16
CA ALA A 47 -1.67 16.83 -8.26
C ALA A 47 -2.15 16.27 -9.61
N GLN A 48 -1.48 16.62 -10.72
CA GLN A 48 -1.80 16.07 -12.04
C GLN A 48 -1.33 14.62 -12.21
N LEU A 49 -0.22 14.24 -11.60
CA LEU A 49 0.26 12.87 -11.61
C LEU A 49 -0.67 11.95 -10.81
N TRP A 50 -1.06 12.35 -9.60
CA TRP A 50 -2.06 11.67 -8.79
C TRP A 50 -3.35 11.40 -9.57
N GLN A 51 -3.87 12.41 -10.29
CA GLN A 51 -5.06 12.21 -11.12
C GLN A 51 -4.83 11.20 -12.26
N LEU A 52 -3.65 11.19 -12.88
CA LEU A 52 -3.32 10.21 -13.92
C LEU A 52 -3.24 8.79 -13.36
N GLU A 53 -2.76 8.63 -12.13
CA GLU A 53 -2.72 7.34 -11.43
C GLU A 53 -4.13 6.85 -11.08
N GLU A 54 -4.99 7.73 -10.55
CA GLU A 54 -6.40 7.42 -10.33
C GLU A 54 -7.11 6.99 -11.62
N ASP A 55 -6.90 7.73 -12.72
CA ASP A 55 -7.47 7.39 -14.03
C ASP A 55 -6.95 6.04 -14.53
N LEU A 56 -5.70 5.68 -14.24
CA LEU A 56 -5.12 4.38 -14.58
C LEU A 56 -5.76 3.26 -13.75
N TYR A 57 -5.91 3.45 -12.43
CA TYR A 57 -6.55 2.47 -11.55
C TYR A 57 -8.01 2.21 -11.96
N GLU A 58 -8.78 3.26 -12.24
CA GLU A 58 -10.17 3.10 -12.72
C GLU A 58 -10.21 2.29 -14.04
N LYS A 59 -9.31 2.58 -14.99
CA LYS A 59 -9.20 1.82 -16.24
C LYS A 59 -8.81 0.36 -16.00
N MET A 60 -7.88 0.11 -15.08
CA MET A 60 -7.45 -1.25 -14.75
C MET A 60 -8.60 -2.07 -14.17
N ASP A 61 -9.38 -1.49 -13.25
CA ASP A 61 -10.57 -2.11 -12.68
C ASP A 61 -11.64 -2.40 -13.73
N GLU A 62 -11.82 -1.51 -14.71
CA GLU A 62 -12.71 -1.76 -15.85
C GLU A 62 -12.22 -2.90 -16.76
N ILE A 63 -10.91 -3.05 -16.93
CA ILE A 63 -10.31 -4.08 -17.79
C ILE A 63 -10.34 -5.44 -17.10
N LEU A 64 -10.02 -5.47 -15.81
CA LEU A 64 -9.84 -6.68 -15.02
C LEU A 64 -10.63 -6.58 -13.70
N PRO A 65 -11.97 -6.57 -13.77
CA PRO A 65 -12.78 -6.40 -12.57
C PRO A 65 -12.66 -7.62 -11.66
N ILE A 66 -12.46 -7.38 -10.37
CA ILE A 66 -12.64 -8.40 -9.36
C ILE A 66 -14.14 -8.70 -9.18
N SER A 67 -14.47 -9.99 -9.03
CA SER A 67 -15.87 -10.38 -8.82
C SER A 67 -16.28 -10.16 -7.37
N SER A 68 -17.55 -9.82 -7.11
CA SER A 68 -18.08 -9.70 -5.74
C SER A 68 -17.91 -10.98 -4.91
N ASP A 69 -17.89 -12.14 -5.57
CA ASP A 69 -17.64 -13.42 -4.91
C ASP A 69 -16.15 -13.56 -4.51
N SER A 70 -15.22 -13.08 -5.35
CA SER A 70 -13.79 -13.02 -5.03
C SER A 70 -13.52 -12.02 -3.91
N GLU A 71 -14.08 -10.80 -3.99
CA GLU A 71 -13.98 -9.79 -2.93
C GLU A 71 -14.44 -10.35 -1.58
N ALA A 72 -15.62 -10.97 -1.55
CA ALA A 72 -16.15 -11.54 -0.32
C ALA A 72 -15.27 -12.65 0.28
N LYS A 73 -14.56 -13.40 -0.56
CA LYS A 73 -13.60 -14.41 -0.09
C LYS A 73 -12.31 -13.78 0.40
N ILE A 74 -11.79 -12.75 -0.27
CA ILE A 74 -10.59 -12.02 0.18
C ILE A 74 -10.84 -11.46 1.59
N VAL A 75 -11.97 -10.79 1.81
CA VAL A 75 -12.36 -10.33 3.15
C VAL A 75 -12.42 -11.48 4.15
N GLN A 76 -12.95 -12.64 3.75
CA GLN A 76 -12.98 -13.82 4.63
C GLN A 76 -11.58 -14.38 4.94
N LEU A 77 -10.65 -14.30 3.99
CA LEU A 77 -9.26 -14.71 4.18
C LEU A 77 -8.56 -13.78 5.18
N GLU A 78 -8.76 -12.47 5.04
CA GLU A 78 -8.25 -11.44 5.96
C GLU A 78 -8.80 -11.61 7.38
N GLU A 79 -10.13 -11.76 7.53
CA GLU A 79 -10.77 -12.03 8.83
C GLU A 79 -10.22 -13.30 9.50
N ASN A 80 -9.94 -14.34 8.71
CA ASN A 80 -9.37 -15.59 9.22
C ASN A 80 -7.88 -15.44 9.56
N PHE A 81 -7.13 -14.64 8.81
CA PHE A 81 -5.75 -14.30 9.14
C PHE A 81 -5.70 -13.54 10.48
N GLU A 82 -6.52 -12.49 10.65
CA GLU A 82 -6.64 -11.73 11.89
C GLU A 82 -6.92 -12.65 13.09
N ALA A 83 -7.91 -13.52 12.98
CA ALA A 83 -8.27 -14.46 14.04
C ALA A 83 -7.12 -15.43 14.39
N GLN A 84 -6.29 -15.80 13.40
CA GLN A 84 -5.10 -16.63 13.64
C GLN A 84 -4.01 -15.84 14.38
N ILE A 85 -3.75 -14.59 13.99
CA ILE A 85 -2.82 -13.71 14.71
C ILE A 85 -3.28 -13.52 16.16
N GLU A 86 -4.54 -13.16 16.38
CA GLU A 86 -5.09 -12.97 17.72
C GLU A 86 -4.92 -14.20 18.62
N ALA A 87 -5.06 -15.40 18.04
CA ALA A 87 -4.91 -16.67 18.76
C ALA A 87 -3.46 -16.97 19.16
N LEU A 88 -2.47 -16.38 18.49
CA LEU A 88 -1.05 -16.48 18.86
C LEU A 88 -0.70 -15.59 20.05
N LEU A 89 -1.47 -14.53 20.28
CA LEU A 89 -1.17 -13.50 21.27
C LEU A 89 -1.65 -13.91 22.66
N SER A 90 -0.82 -13.64 23.67
CA SER A 90 -1.26 -13.73 25.06
C SER A 90 -2.18 -12.54 25.43
N PRO A 91 -3.04 -12.67 26.45
CA PRO A 91 -3.88 -11.55 26.89
C PRO A 91 -3.08 -10.29 27.29
N GLN A 92 -1.85 -10.48 27.78
CA GLN A 92 -0.98 -9.35 28.11
C GLN A 92 -0.47 -8.65 26.85
N GLN A 93 -0.08 -9.42 25.82
CA GLN A 93 0.34 -8.86 24.53
C GLN A 93 -0.81 -8.13 23.84
N GLN A 94 -2.01 -8.70 23.85
CA GLN A 94 -3.22 -8.03 23.33
C GLN A 94 -3.44 -6.67 24.01
N GLN A 95 -3.29 -6.61 25.33
CA GLN A 95 -3.39 -5.34 26.06
C GLN A 95 -2.28 -4.36 25.69
N GLN A 96 -1.05 -4.83 25.42
CA GLN A 96 0.05 -3.96 24.98
C GLN A 96 -0.21 -3.39 23.58
N ILE A 97 -0.74 -4.20 22.68
CA ILE A 97 -1.12 -3.78 21.32
C ILE A 97 -2.26 -2.75 21.39
N GLU A 98 -3.31 -2.99 22.19
CA GLU A 98 -4.39 -1.99 22.39
C GLU A 98 -3.85 -0.63 22.89
N GLN A 99 -2.83 -0.64 23.77
CA GLN A 99 -2.18 0.61 24.21
C GLN A 99 -1.31 1.25 23.11
N LEU A 100 -0.71 0.44 22.25
CA LEU A 100 0.07 0.91 21.12
C LEU A 100 -0.84 1.56 20.07
N ASP A 101 -2.01 0.96 19.80
CA ASP A 101 -3.04 1.51 18.89
C ASP A 101 -3.53 2.87 19.37
N ILE A 102 -3.87 2.98 20.66
CA ILE A 102 -4.27 4.26 21.27
C ILE A 102 -3.17 5.30 21.12
N TRP A 103 -1.90 4.92 21.34
CA TRP A 103 -0.78 5.84 21.16
C TRP A 103 -0.66 6.32 19.70
N ALA A 104 -0.79 5.42 18.73
CA ALA A 104 -0.70 5.75 17.31
C ALA A 104 -1.83 6.71 16.90
N GLU A 105 -3.07 6.41 17.26
CA GLU A 105 -4.22 7.30 17.04
C GLU A 105 -3.96 8.70 17.63
N GLU A 106 -3.47 8.79 18.87
CA GLU A 106 -3.14 10.07 19.49
C GLU A 106 -2.05 10.84 18.73
N GLN A 107 -1.06 10.15 18.14
CA GLN A 107 -0.02 10.79 17.33
C GLN A 107 -0.57 11.26 15.98
N ILE A 108 -1.33 10.42 15.28
CA ILE A 108 -1.91 10.72 13.97
C ILE A 108 -2.86 11.92 14.09
N VAL A 109 -3.76 11.93 15.08
CA VAL A 109 -4.67 13.06 15.37
C VAL A 109 -3.90 14.36 15.62
N ALA A 110 -2.71 14.29 16.23
CA ALA A 110 -1.91 15.48 16.49
C ALA A 110 -1.24 16.06 15.23
N ILE A 111 -1.02 15.24 14.20
CA ILE A 111 -0.39 15.63 12.93
C ILE A 111 -1.43 16.07 11.90
N SER A 112 -2.46 15.24 11.72
CA SER A 112 -3.56 15.51 10.82
C SER A 112 -4.86 15.10 11.49
N PRO A 113 -5.48 15.99 12.29
CA PRO A 113 -6.78 15.71 12.88
C PRO A 113 -7.85 15.52 11.81
N GLU A 114 -7.62 16.08 10.61
CA GLU A 114 -8.55 15.99 9.48
C GLU A 114 -8.75 14.53 9.01
N LEU A 115 -7.78 13.63 9.23
CA LEU A 115 -7.91 12.19 8.92
C LEU A 115 -9.03 11.50 9.69
N PHE A 116 -9.49 12.10 10.80
CA PHE A 116 -10.58 11.59 11.63
C PHE A 116 -11.87 12.41 11.50
N GLU A 117 -11.88 13.40 10.61
CA GLU A 117 -13.09 14.14 10.28
C GLU A 117 -13.80 13.44 9.10
N GLU A 118 -15.10 13.19 9.21
CA GLU A 118 -15.90 12.71 8.08
C GLU A 118 -16.04 13.86 7.05
N THR A 119 -15.06 14.02 6.17
CA THR A 119 -15.10 14.97 5.06
C THR A 119 -15.48 14.25 3.76
N GLU A 120 -16.23 14.94 2.89
CA GLU A 120 -16.55 14.45 1.53
C GLU A 120 -15.39 14.69 0.54
N ASP A 121 -14.39 15.48 0.94
CA ASP A 121 -13.22 15.83 0.11
C ASP A 121 -12.04 14.90 0.44
N ASP A 122 -11.31 14.50 -0.59
CA ASP A 122 -10.07 13.74 -0.45
C ASP A 122 -9.02 14.57 0.29
N LEU A 123 -8.41 13.95 1.30
CA LEU A 123 -7.51 14.63 2.21
C LEU A 123 -6.10 14.69 1.61
N VAL A 124 -5.67 15.90 1.26
CA VAL A 124 -4.32 16.14 0.76
C VAL A 124 -3.39 16.43 1.93
N LEU A 125 -2.52 15.49 2.24
CA LEU A 125 -1.48 15.66 3.25
C LEU A 125 -0.38 16.59 2.73
N THR A 126 0.18 17.42 3.61
CA THR A 126 1.40 18.16 3.28
C THR A 126 2.61 17.24 3.38
N PRO A 127 3.72 17.52 2.66
CA PRO A 127 4.93 16.69 2.75
C PRO A 127 5.47 16.54 4.19
N VAL A 128 5.26 17.56 5.04
CA VAL A 128 5.63 17.51 6.46
C VAL A 128 4.73 16.56 7.26
N GLN A 129 3.45 16.46 6.91
CA GLN A 129 2.53 15.51 7.54
C GLN A 129 2.82 14.09 7.07
N GLU A 130 3.05 13.86 5.78
CA GLU A 130 3.45 12.57 5.21
C GLU A 130 4.69 12.03 5.92
N THR A 131 5.80 12.78 5.92
CA THR A 131 7.03 12.37 6.60
C THR A 131 6.82 12.09 8.10
N ALA A 132 5.93 12.82 8.75
CA ALA A 132 5.66 12.63 10.18
C ALA A 132 4.78 11.39 10.43
N LEU A 133 3.88 11.06 9.52
CA LEU A 133 3.07 9.83 9.56
C LEU A 133 3.94 8.61 9.26
N ASP A 134 4.84 8.68 8.27
CA ASP A 134 5.82 7.61 7.97
C ASP A 134 6.68 7.29 9.20
N ALA A 135 7.09 8.33 9.94
CA ALA A 135 7.86 8.15 11.17
C ALA A 135 7.06 7.49 12.29
N ILE A 136 5.74 7.72 12.36
CA ILE A 136 4.86 7.03 13.31
C ILE A 136 4.70 5.58 12.90
N ASP A 137 4.50 5.31 11.61
CA ASP A 137 4.31 3.97 11.07
C ASP A 137 5.53 3.08 11.38
N ALA A 138 6.74 3.56 11.04
CA ALA A 138 7.98 2.87 11.37
C ALA A 138 8.19 2.65 12.88
N GLU A 139 7.77 3.62 13.72
CA GLU A 139 7.85 3.46 15.18
C GLU A 139 6.79 2.48 15.72
N TYR A 140 5.59 2.46 15.12
CA TYR A 140 4.53 1.52 15.46
C TYR A 140 4.98 0.10 15.16
N GLU A 141 5.46 -0.16 13.95
CA GLU A 141 5.96 -1.46 13.52
C GLU A 141 7.04 -1.98 14.47
N GLN A 142 8.07 -1.17 14.74
CA GLN A 142 9.15 -1.58 15.64
C GLN A 142 8.66 -1.91 17.06
N ARG A 143 7.71 -1.12 17.59
CA ARG A 143 7.13 -1.36 18.92
C ARG A 143 6.22 -2.57 18.94
N PHE A 144 5.51 -2.84 17.85
CA PHE A 144 4.69 -4.03 17.69
C PHE A 144 5.58 -5.29 17.69
N GLU A 145 6.66 -5.30 16.90
CA GLU A 145 7.64 -6.38 16.88
C GLU A 145 8.21 -6.66 18.28
N ASP A 146 8.53 -5.61 19.05
CA ASP A 146 9.07 -5.71 20.41
C ASP A 146 8.08 -6.36 21.42
N ILE A 147 6.77 -6.33 21.13
CA ILE A 147 5.74 -7.02 21.94
C ILE A 147 5.75 -8.53 21.64
N LEU A 148 6.11 -8.91 20.42
CA LEU A 148 6.11 -10.29 19.95
C LEU A 148 7.38 -11.03 20.38
N THR A 149 7.27 -12.34 20.46
CA THR A 149 8.46 -13.21 20.52
C THR A 149 8.96 -13.50 19.11
N ALA A 150 10.24 -13.82 18.95
CA ALA A 150 10.80 -14.22 17.65
C ALA A 150 10.07 -15.43 17.03
N GLU A 151 9.54 -16.34 17.85
CA GLU A 151 8.74 -17.47 17.35
C GLU A 151 7.37 -17.01 16.84
N GLN A 152 6.74 -16.03 17.50
CA GLN A 152 5.50 -15.43 17.01
C GLN A 152 5.76 -14.67 15.70
N GLN A 153 6.78 -13.81 15.63
CA GLN A 153 7.15 -13.08 14.41
C GLN A 153 7.29 -14.02 13.20
N GLN A 154 8.07 -15.09 13.35
CA GLN A 154 8.23 -16.10 12.30
C GLN A 154 6.90 -16.79 11.91
N GLN A 155 5.99 -17.01 12.87
CA GLN A 155 4.69 -17.59 12.56
C GLN A 155 3.79 -16.59 11.82
N ILE A 156 3.87 -15.30 12.14
CA ILE A 156 3.15 -14.24 11.45
C ILE A 156 3.63 -14.14 9.99
N GLU A 157 4.94 -14.07 9.74
CA GLU A 157 5.50 -14.04 8.38
C GLU A 157 5.00 -15.21 7.51
N VAL A 158 4.91 -16.41 8.09
CA VAL A 158 4.40 -17.60 7.39
C VAL A 158 2.90 -17.49 7.11
N LEU A 159 2.12 -16.88 8.01
CA LEU A 159 0.70 -16.67 7.81
C LEU A 159 0.44 -15.57 6.78
N GLU A 160 1.26 -14.53 6.73
CA GLU A 160 1.22 -13.47 5.70
C GLU A 160 1.48 -14.05 4.32
N THR A 161 2.57 -14.81 4.16
CA THR A 161 2.85 -15.49 2.89
C THR A 161 1.69 -16.40 2.45
N GLN A 162 1.03 -17.08 3.38
CA GLN A 162 -0.14 -17.91 3.07
C GLN A 162 -1.37 -17.10 2.70
N LEU A 163 -1.55 -15.93 3.30
CA LEU A 163 -2.63 -15.01 2.95
C LEU A 163 -2.41 -14.48 1.53
N ASP A 164 -1.20 -14.03 1.21
CA ASP A 164 -0.83 -13.51 -0.12
C ASP A 164 -1.07 -14.56 -1.20
N GLU A 165 -0.55 -15.77 -1.01
CA GLU A 165 -0.78 -16.88 -1.94
C GLU A 165 -2.28 -17.21 -2.12
N ALA A 166 -3.09 -17.02 -1.07
CA ALA A 166 -4.53 -17.28 -1.12
C ALA A 166 -5.31 -16.14 -1.79
N ILE A 167 -4.93 -14.89 -1.56
CA ILE A 167 -5.49 -13.72 -2.24
C ILE A 167 -5.16 -13.78 -3.74
N ASP A 168 -3.91 -14.04 -4.09
CA ASP A 168 -3.46 -14.19 -5.48
C ASP A 168 -4.24 -15.25 -6.26
N ALA A 169 -4.64 -16.33 -5.57
CA ALA A 169 -5.45 -17.38 -6.17
C ALA A 169 -6.91 -16.97 -6.44
N GLU A 170 -7.41 -15.94 -5.76
CA GLU A 170 -8.75 -15.37 -5.95
C GLU A 170 -8.76 -14.20 -6.95
N LEU A 171 -7.59 -13.62 -7.24
CA LEU A 171 -7.43 -12.59 -8.27
C LEU A 171 -7.60 -13.18 -9.68
N PRO A 172 -8.34 -12.49 -10.57
CA PRO A 172 -8.53 -12.95 -11.94
C PRO A 172 -7.22 -12.86 -12.75
N GLU A 173 -6.88 -13.92 -13.47
CA GLU A 173 -5.80 -13.84 -14.45
C GLU A 173 -6.29 -13.08 -15.71
N PRO A 174 -5.54 -12.08 -16.20
CA PRO A 174 -5.92 -11.39 -17.42
C PRO A 174 -5.87 -12.33 -18.62
N THR A 175 -6.87 -12.25 -19.49
CA THR A 175 -6.76 -12.84 -20.83
C THR A 175 -5.75 -12.05 -21.67
N ALA A 176 -5.22 -12.65 -22.75
CA ALA A 176 -4.32 -11.94 -23.67
C ALA A 176 -4.91 -10.63 -24.26
N GLU A 177 -6.25 -10.54 -24.38
CA GLU A 177 -6.91 -9.30 -24.80
C GLU A 177 -6.95 -8.26 -23.68
N GLN A 178 -7.14 -8.68 -22.43
CA GLN A 178 -7.09 -7.79 -21.26
C GLN A 178 -5.66 -7.33 -20.97
N GLU A 179 -4.68 -8.22 -21.05
CA GLU A 179 -3.25 -7.90 -20.95
C GLU A 179 -2.86 -6.81 -21.95
N ALA A 180 -3.19 -6.97 -23.23
CA ALA A 180 -2.93 -5.95 -24.24
C ALA A 180 -3.66 -4.61 -23.99
N ARG A 181 -4.78 -4.61 -23.23
CA ARG A 181 -5.48 -3.40 -22.84
C ARG A 181 -4.86 -2.74 -21.61
N LEU A 182 -4.34 -3.54 -20.67
CA LEU A 182 -3.58 -3.06 -19.51
C LEU A 182 -2.29 -2.39 -20.00
N ASP A 183 -1.51 -3.06 -20.86
CA ASP A 183 -0.31 -2.49 -21.48
C ASP A 183 -0.59 -1.15 -22.18
N ALA A 184 -1.74 -1.04 -22.85
CA ALA A 184 -2.14 0.17 -23.54
C ALA A 184 -2.54 1.30 -22.57
N ALA A 185 -3.15 0.96 -21.42
CA ALA A 185 -3.49 1.92 -20.38
C ALA A 185 -2.24 2.43 -19.65
N GLU A 186 -1.30 1.53 -19.32
CA GLU A 186 0.01 1.89 -18.76
C GLU A 186 0.81 2.79 -19.71
N ALA A 187 0.87 2.45 -21.00
CA ALA A 187 1.55 3.28 -21.99
C ALA A 187 0.89 4.68 -22.16
N GLU A 188 -0.42 4.78 -21.95
CA GLU A 188 -1.14 6.07 -21.94
C GLU A 188 -0.77 6.89 -20.70
N PHE A 189 -0.72 6.25 -19.53
CA PHE A 189 -0.27 6.85 -18.27
C PHE A 189 1.16 7.37 -18.39
N GLU A 190 2.11 6.55 -18.82
CA GLU A 190 3.51 6.94 -19.03
C GLU A 190 3.63 8.13 -19.99
N ALA A 191 2.87 8.12 -21.08
CA ALA A 191 2.84 9.22 -22.03
C ALA A 191 2.24 10.51 -21.43
N GLY A 192 1.25 10.38 -20.54
CA GLY A 192 0.69 11.48 -19.75
C GLY A 192 1.70 12.07 -18.78
N MET A 193 2.30 11.21 -17.94
CA MET A 193 3.38 11.57 -17.01
C MET A 193 4.51 12.31 -17.75
N MET A 194 5.00 11.78 -18.86
CA MET A 194 6.07 12.41 -19.64
C MET A 194 5.69 13.78 -20.21
N GLN A 195 4.41 14.08 -20.39
CA GLN A 195 3.95 15.43 -20.80
C GLN A 195 3.95 16.43 -19.64
N LEU A 196 3.72 15.97 -18.41
CA LEU A 196 3.76 16.81 -17.20
C LEU A 196 5.18 17.30 -16.90
N LEU A 197 6.19 16.49 -17.22
CA LEU A 197 7.58 16.79 -16.92
C LEU A 197 8.17 17.85 -17.84
N THR A 198 9.05 18.68 -17.28
CA THR A 198 9.89 19.62 -18.05
C THR A 198 10.91 18.85 -18.90
N PRO A 199 11.47 19.47 -19.96
CA PRO A 199 12.56 18.85 -20.73
C PRO A 199 13.75 18.40 -19.88
N GLU A 200 14.11 19.20 -18.87
CA GLU A 200 15.18 18.90 -17.93
C GLU A 200 14.84 17.70 -17.03
N GLN A 201 13.64 17.66 -16.46
CA GLN A 201 13.16 16.51 -15.66
C GLN A 201 13.09 15.23 -16.51
N ARG A 202 12.57 15.29 -17.75
CA ARG A 202 12.58 14.15 -18.67
C ARG A 202 13.98 13.64 -18.97
N GLN A 203 14.94 14.56 -19.13
CA GLN A 203 16.33 14.18 -19.38
C GLN A 203 16.94 13.52 -18.13
N GLN A 204 16.57 13.98 -16.95
CA GLN A 204 16.98 13.38 -15.69
C GLN A 204 16.43 11.95 -15.56
N LEU A 205 15.12 11.73 -15.78
CA LEU A 205 14.53 10.37 -15.82
C LEU A 205 15.27 9.46 -16.79
N GLN A 206 15.57 9.94 -18.00
CA GLN A 206 16.27 9.12 -19.00
C GLN A 206 17.71 8.78 -18.61
N ASN A 207 18.35 9.64 -17.80
CA ASN A 207 19.70 9.38 -17.32
C ASN A 207 19.68 8.43 -16.11
N ASP A 208 18.64 8.51 -15.27
CA ASP A 208 18.50 7.69 -14.07
C ASP A 208 17.94 6.30 -14.41
N ASN A 209 16.97 6.18 -15.34
CA ASN A 209 16.53 4.88 -15.90
C ASN A 209 17.66 4.12 -16.59
N ARG A 210 18.66 4.82 -17.16
CA ARG A 210 19.85 4.18 -17.73
C ARG A 210 20.74 3.50 -16.69
N ILE A 211 20.68 3.94 -15.42
CA ILE A 211 21.41 3.29 -14.34
C ILE A 211 20.82 1.90 -14.05
N CYS A 212 19.54 1.68 -14.39
CA CYS A 212 18.87 0.39 -14.27
C CYS A 212 19.11 -0.52 -15.49
N ASP A 213 19.16 0.04 -16.72
CA ASP A 213 19.46 -0.72 -17.94
C ASP A 213 20.94 -1.18 -18.06
N ASP A 214 21.89 -0.44 -17.45
CA ASP A 214 23.34 -0.73 -17.53
C ASP A 214 23.85 -1.69 -16.43
N ALA A 215 22.96 -2.31 -15.63
CA ALA A 215 23.33 -3.37 -14.68
C ALA A 215 23.75 -4.71 -15.36
N ASP A 216 23.80 -4.72 -16.69
CA ASP A 216 24.19 -5.84 -17.56
C ASP A 216 25.65 -5.75 -18.06
N LEU A 217 26.59 -5.21 -17.25
CA LEU A 217 28.04 -5.20 -17.53
C LEU A 217 28.92 -5.77 -16.40
#